data_AF-A0A662BW38-F1
#
_entry.id   AF-A0A662BW38-F1
#
_cell.length_a   1.000
_cell.length_b   1.000
_cell.length_c   1.000
_cell.angle_alpha   90.00
_cell.angle_beta   90.00
_cell.angle_gamma   90.00
#
_symmetry.space_group_name_H-M   'P 1'
#
loop_
_entity.id
_entity.type
_entity.pdbx_description
1 polymer ?
#
loop_
_entity_poly.entity_id
_entity_poly.type
_entity_poly.pdbx_seq_one_letter_code
_entity_poly.pdbx_strand_id
1 'polypeptide(L)'
;MSTTLTVDSIRHNKEKIKELINFFSKTIEENRCAEEIVNVFHKISYYTQDFFINEELLMKKYEIPSFSEHVNEHRAFAEKMIFFQNEFEQGKPELCEDLLSYLKQWYEKHMLYSDEKIIEYINVK
;
A
#
# COMPACT_ATOMS: atom_id res chain seq x y z
N MET A 1 -18.45 -2.80 13.29
CA MET A 1 -18.48 -3.08 11.83
C MET A 1 -18.64 -4.58 11.61
N SER A 2 -19.40 -4.99 10.59
CA SER A 2 -19.46 -6.40 10.16
C SER A 2 -18.18 -6.80 9.43
N THR A 3 -17.77 -8.08 9.52
CA THR A 3 -16.61 -8.61 8.77
C THR A 3 -16.71 -8.30 7.27
N THR A 4 -17.91 -8.41 6.68
CA THR A 4 -18.15 -8.12 5.26
C THR A 4 -17.78 -6.68 4.90
N LEU A 5 -18.21 -5.71 5.72
CA LEU A 5 -17.90 -4.30 5.50
C LEU A 5 -16.41 -4.01 5.58
N THR A 6 -15.68 -4.68 6.49
CA THR A 6 -14.23 -4.55 6.62
C THR A 6 -13.50 -5.13 5.40
N VAL A 7 -13.92 -6.32 4.92
CA VAL A 7 -13.33 -6.93 3.71
C VAL A 7 -13.59 -6.06 2.46
N ASP A 8 -14.79 -5.49 2.34
CA ASP A 8 -15.12 -4.62 1.21
C ASP A 8 -14.31 -3.31 1.24
N SER A 9 -14.08 -2.74 2.43
CA SER A 9 -13.17 -1.58 2.62
C SER A 9 -11.73 -1.92 2.22
N ILE A 10 -11.21 -3.08 2.64
CA ILE A 10 -9.88 -3.55 2.24
C ILE A 10 -9.77 -3.66 0.71
N ARG A 11 -10.73 -4.32 0.06
CA ARG A 11 -10.77 -4.45 -1.40
C ARG A 11 -10.82 -3.09 -2.10
N HIS A 12 -11.64 -2.17 -1.59
CA HIS A 12 -11.73 -0.81 -2.12
C HIS A 12 -10.38 -0.08 -2.06
N ASN A 13 -9.68 -0.15 -0.92
CA ASN A 13 -8.38 0.51 -0.77
C ASN A 13 -7.31 -0.11 -1.68
N LYS A 14 -7.28 -1.44 -1.85
CA LYS A 14 -6.37 -2.11 -2.81
C LYS A 14 -6.58 -1.60 -4.24
N GLU A 15 -7.83 -1.48 -4.69
CA GLU A 15 -8.13 -0.92 -6.01
C GLU A 15 -7.72 0.56 -6.12
N LYS A 16 -7.94 1.38 -5.09
CA LYS A 16 -7.48 2.78 -5.08
C LYS A 16 -5.97 2.93 -5.16
N ILE A 17 -5.23 2.03 -4.52
CA ILE A 17 -3.77 2.00 -4.56
C ILE A 17 -3.28 1.56 -5.94
N LYS A 18 -3.91 0.56 -6.55
CA LYS A 18 -3.64 0.16 -7.93
C LYS A 18 -3.87 1.29 -8.94
N GLU A 19 -5.00 1.98 -8.82
CA GLU A 19 -5.32 3.17 -9.62
C GLU A 19 -4.25 4.26 -9.47
N LEU A 20 -3.77 4.49 -8.24
CA LEU A 20 -2.72 5.46 -7.95
C LEU A 20 -1.38 5.06 -8.57
N ILE A 21 -0.99 3.78 -8.52
CA ILE A 21 0.24 3.27 -9.14
C ILE A 21 0.18 3.45 -10.66
N ASN A 22 -0.96 3.13 -11.29
CA ASN A 22 -1.17 3.33 -12.72
C ASN A 22 -1.10 4.80 -13.11
N PHE A 23 -1.75 5.66 -12.32
CA PHE A 23 -1.66 7.12 -12.47
C PHE A 23 -0.20 7.57 -12.40
N PHE A 24 0.55 7.14 -11.39
CA PHE A 24 1.93 7.54 -11.21
C PHE A 24 2.83 7.09 -12.36
N SER A 25 2.67 5.85 -12.83
CA SER A 25 3.34 5.33 -14.05
C SER A 25 3.14 6.27 -15.23
N LYS A 26 1.89 6.68 -15.48
CA LYS A 26 1.55 7.61 -16.56
C LYS A 26 2.16 9.00 -16.38
N THR A 27 2.18 9.53 -15.15
CA THR A 27 2.81 10.84 -14.90
C THR A 27 4.31 10.83 -15.17
N ILE A 28 4.98 9.69 -14.94
CA ILE A 28 6.40 9.51 -15.26
C ILE A 28 6.61 9.48 -16.77
N GLU A 29 5.81 8.70 -17.50
CA GLU A 29 5.83 8.65 -18.98
C GLU A 29 5.61 10.04 -19.62
N GLU A 30 4.78 10.88 -18.99
CA GLU A 30 4.48 12.25 -19.41
C GLU A 30 5.53 13.29 -18.94
N ASN A 31 6.59 12.89 -18.24
CA ASN A 31 7.59 13.76 -17.61
C ASN A 31 7.01 14.76 -16.58
N ARG A 32 5.87 14.42 -15.95
CA ARG A 32 5.18 15.23 -14.94
C ARG A 32 5.37 14.73 -13.50
N CYS A 33 6.37 13.89 -13.26
CA CYS A 33 6.55 13.30 -11.94
C CYS A 33 6.76 14.37 -10.84
N ALA A 34 7.66 15.34 -11.05
CA ALA A 34 7.97 16.34 -10.03
C ALA A 34 6.75 17.18 -9.62
N GLU A 35 5.78 17.35 -10.52
CA GLU A 35 4.53 18.06 -10.27
C GLU A 35 3.55 17.23 -9.41
N GLU A 36 3.56 15.90 -9.58
CA GLU A 36 2.54 15.00 -9.03
C GLU A 36 3.02 14.15 -7.86
N ILE A 37 4.33 14.01 -7.65
CA ILE A 37 4.88 13.07 -6.67
C ILE A 37 4.45 13.38 -5.23
N VAL A 38 4.30 14.66 -4.88
CA VAL A 38 3.76 15.06 -3.56
C VAL A 38 2.30 14.59 -3.39
N ASN A 39 1.50 14.70 -4.45
CA ASN A 39 0.12 14.20 -4.46
C ASN A 39 0.08 12.67 -4.36
N VAL A 40 1.02 11.98 -5.00
CA VAL A 40 1.18 10.53 -4.89
C VAL A 40 1.53 10.13 -3.45
N PHE A 41 2.48 10.79 -2.80
CA PHE A 41 2.82 10.54 -1.40
C PHE A 41 1.64 10.73 -0.45
N HIS A 42 0.88 11.82 -0.60
CA HIS A 42 -0.31 12.05 0.22
C HIS A 42 -1.38 10.96 0.01
N LYS A 43 -1.69 10.63 -1.25
CA LYS A 43 -2.72 9.63 -1.56
C LYS A 43 -2.32 8.23 -1.11
N ILE A 44 -1.07 7.81 -1.34
CA ILE A 44 -0.63 6.48 -0.93
C ILE A 44 -0.66 6.35 0.59
N SER A 45 -0.22 7.38 1.33
CA SER A 45 -0.30 7.40 2.79
C SER A 45 -1.74 7.35 3.30
N TYR A 46 -2.65 8.09 2.67
CA TYR A 46 -4.07 8.10 3.04
C TYR A 46 -4.72 6.72 2.84
N TYR A 47 -4.56 6.12 1.67
CA TYR A 47 -5.19 4.82 1.38
C TYR A 47 -4.58 3.68 2.20
N THR A 48 -3.26 3.70 2.43
CA THR A 48 -2.59 2.64 3.20
C THR A 48 -2.88 2.71 4.69
N GLN A 49 -3.07 3.91 5.27
CA GLN A 49 -3.41 4.03 6.69
C GLN A 49 -4.74 3.35 7.03
N ASP A 50 -5.82 3.64 6.31
CA ASP A 50 -7.13 3.01 6.54
C ASP A 50 -7.08 1.51 6.21
N PHE A 51 -6.42 1.15 5.11
CA PHE A 51 -6.23 -0.25 4.71
C PHE A 51 -5.54 -1.07 5.80
N PHE A 52 -4.36 -0.65 6.27
CA PHE A 52 -3.57 -1.38 7.26
C PHE A 52 -4.32 -1.55 8.58
N ILE A 53 -4.97 -0.49 9.07
CA ILE A 53 -5.75 -0.55 10.31
C ILE A 53 -6.88 -1.58 10.19
N ASN A 54 -7.63 -1.54 9.10
CA ASN A 54 -8.76 -2.44 8.90
C ASN A 54 -8.32 -3.90 8.74
N GLU A 55 -7.23 -4.14 8.03
CA GLU A 55 -6.65 -5.48 7.86
C GLU A 55 -6.10 -6.02 9.18
N GLU A 56 -5.33 -5.23 9.94
CA GLU A 56 -4.78 -5.65 11.23
C GLU A 56 -5.86 -5.96 12.26
N LEU A 57 -6.93 -5.16 12.30
CA LEU A 57 -8.10 -5.43 13.15
C LEU A 57 -8.79 -6.73 12.75
N LEU A 58 -8.91 -6.99 11.44
CA LEU A 58 -9.48 -8.22 10.92
C LEU A 58 -8.61 -9.42 11.29
N MET A 59 -7.30 -9.35 11.04
CA MET A 59 -6.36 -10.42 11.38
C MET A 59 -6.37 -10.74 12.87
N LYS A 60 -6.38 -9.70 13.72
CA LYS A 60 -6.44 -9.86 15.17
C LYS A 60 -7.74 -10.53 15.63
N LYS A 61 -8.87 -10.17 15.01
CA LYS A 61 -10.18 -10.77 15.30
C LYS A 61 -10.22 -12.27 15.00
N TYR A 62 -9.56 -12.70 13.92
CA TYR A 62 -9.53 -14.10 13.49
C TYR A 62 -8.30 -14.88 13.97
N GLU A 63 -7.47 -14.25 14.83
CA GLU A 63 -6.26 -14.83 15.41
C GLU A 63 -5.33 -15.41 14.34
N ILE A 64 -5.13 -14.66 13.25
CA ILE A 64 -4.29 -15.09 12.12
C ILE A 64 -2.85 -15.29 12.61
N PRO A 65 -2.24 -16.48 12.43
CA PRO A 65 -0.90 -16.78 12.97
C PRO A 65 0.21 -15.84 12.47
N SER A 66 0.10 -15.35 11.23
CA SER A 66 1.08 -14.44 10.61
C SER A 66 0.92 -12.98 11.00
N PHE A 67 0.03 -12.63 11.95
CA PHE A 67 -0.26 -11.24 12.33
C PHE A 67 0.98 -10.38 12.58
N SER A 68 1.93 -10.88 13.38
CA SER A 68 3.13 -10.10 13.70
C SER A 68 4.04 -9.87 12.49
N GLU A 69 4.11 -10.82 11.56
CA GLU A 69 4.91 -10.69 10.34
C GLU A 69 4.28 -9.66 9.41
N HIS A 70 2.96 -9.76 9.21
CA HIS A 70 2.19 -8.84 8.35
C HIS A 70 2.24 -7.38 8.82
N VAL A 71 2.11 -7.14 10.14
CA VAL A 71 2.28 -5.79 10.72
C VAL A 71 3.68 -5.23 10.46
N ASN A 72 4.71 -6.08 10.43
CA ASN A 72 6.07 -5.62 10.10
C ASN A 72 6.20 -5.27 8.61
N GLU A 73 5.50 -5.95 7.71
CA GLU A 73 5.43 -5.59 6.28
C GLU A 73 4.81 -4.18 6.11
N HIS A 74 3.73 -3.87 6.84
CA HIS A 74 3.11 -2.55 6.85
C HIS A 74 4.04 -1.46 7.37
N ARG A 75 4.76 -1.72 8.48
CA ARG A 75 5.72 -0.78 9.04
C ARG A 75 6.87 -0.50 8.07
N ALA A 76 7.43 -1.55 7.48
CA ALA A 76 8.50 -1.43 6.50
C ALA A 76 8.05 -0.61 5.27
N PHE A 77 6.79 -0.75 4.84
CA PHE A 77 6.22 0.08 3.79
C PHE A 77 6.17 1.56 4.20
N ALA A 78 5.63 1.87 5.38
CA ALA A 78 5.52 3.24 5.87
C ALA A 78 6.90 3.91 6.01
N GLU A 79 7.89 3.19 6.56
CA GLU A 79 9.27 3.64 6.67
C GLU A 79 9.89 3.93 5.29
N LYS A 80 9.62 3.05 4.30
CA LYS A 80 10.12 3.26 2.95
C LYS A 80 9.47 4.46 2.27
N MET A 81 8.18 4.73 2.50
CA MET A 81 7.52 5.93 2.00
C MET A 81 8.11 7.21 2.60
N ILE A 82 8.41 7.22 3.89
CA ILE A 82 9.09 8.34 4.56
C ILE A 82 10.49 8.54 3.96
N PHE A 83 11.23 7.47 3.73
CA PHE A 83 12.52 7.53 3.05
C PHE A 83 12.41 8.20 1.67
N PHE A 84 11.47 7.77 0.83
CA PHE A 84 11.27 8.39 -0.48
C PHE A 84 10.89 9.88 -0.37
N GLN A 85 10.01 10.26 0.56
CA GLN A 85 9.66 11.66 0.80
C GLN A 85 10.89 12.52 1.15
N ASN A 86 11.72 12.06 2.08
CA ASN A 86 12.93 12.79 2.48
C ASN A 86 13.94 12.91 1.34
N GLU A 87 14.07 11.88 0.50
CA GLU A 87 14.96 11.90 -0.67
C GLU A 87 14.46 12.88 -1.75
N PHE A 88 13.14 12.99 -1.91
CA PHE A 88 12.51 13.96 -2.80
C PHE A 88 12.81 15.40 -2.36
N GLU A 89 12.64 15.69 -1.07
CA GLU A 89 12.89 17.02 -0.49
C GLU A 89 14.37 17.45 -0.62
N GLN A 90 15.30 16.50 -0.68
CA GLN A 90 16.72 16.75 -0.93
C GLN A 90 17.05 16.98 -2.41
N GLY A 91 16.05 16.96 -3.31
CA GLY A 91 16.21 17.32 -4.71
C GLY A 91 16.81 16.22 -5.59
N LYS A 92 16.52 14.93 -5.30
CA LYS A 92 16.97 13.80 -6.12
C LYS A 92 16.00 13.53 -7.29
N PRO A 93 16.36 13.84 -8.56
CA PRO A 93 15.43 13.75 -9.70
C PRO A 93 15.12 12.31 -10.17
N GLU A 94 15.99 11.33 -9.87
CA GLU A 94 15.80 9.91 -10.28
C GLU A 94 14.81 9.13 -9.40
N LEU A 95 14.25 9.76 -8.36
CA LEU A 95 13.42 9.10 -7.35
C LEU A 95 12.12 8.48 -7.88
N CYS A 96 11.58 9.04 -8.97
CA CYS A 96 10.26 8.69 -9.47
C CYS A 96 10.18 7.23 -9.94
N GLU A 97 11.18 6.79 -10.70
CA GLU A 97 11.25 5.42 -11.22
C GLU A 97 11.48 4.42 -10.09
N ASP A 98 12.35 4.76 -9.13
CA ASP A 98 12.60 3.94 -7.94
C ASP A 98 11.35 3.79 -7.08
N LEU A 99 10.62 4.89 -6.84
CA LEU A 99 9.36 4.88 -6.11
C LEU A 99 8.32 4.03 -6.85
N LEU A 100 8.15 4.23 -8.17
CA LEU A 100 7.20 3.45 -8.96
C LEU A 100 7.52 1.96 -8.92
N SER A 101 8.80 1.61 -9.09
CA SER A 101 9.29 0.24 -9.03
C SER A 101 9.01 -0.38 -7.66
N TYR A 102 9.28 0.35 -6.59
CA TYR A 102 8.97 -0.10 -5.23
C TYR A 102 7.47 -0.31 -5.02
N LEU A 103 6.62 0.65 -5.42
CA LEU A 103 5.17 0.55 -5.26
C LEU A 103 4.60 -0.63 -6.03
N LYS A 104 5.04 -0.87 -7.27
CA LYS A 104 4.63 -2.05 -8.07
C LYS A 104 5.03 -3.36 -7.38
N GLN A 105 6.28 -3.47 -6.95
CA GLN A 105 6.77 -4.67 -6.26
C GLN A 105 6.04 -4.92 -4.95
N TRP A 106 5.78 -3.87 -4.17
CA TRP A 106 5.06 -3.99 -2.91
C TRP A 106 3.59 -4.37 -3.15
N TYR A 107 2.92 -3.76 -4.12
CA TYR A 107 1.57 -4.13 -4.51
C TYR A 107 1.48 -5.62 -4.91
N GLU A 108 2.39 -6.09 -5.75
CA GLU A 108 2.42 -7.50 -6.14
C GLU A 108 2.65 -8.40 -4.93
N LYS A 109 3.73 -8.18 -4.17
CA LYS A 109 4.15 -9.08 -3.07
C LYS A 109 3.22 -9.05 -1.86
N HIS A 110 2.77 -7.87 -1.47
CA HIS A 110 1.93 -7.67 -0.30
C HIS A 110 0.48 -7.92 -0.65
N MET A 111 -0.07 -7.11 -1.56
CA MET A 111 -1.50 -7.11 -1.81
C MET A 111 -1.99 -8.33 -2.57
N LEU A 112 -1.26 -8.81 -3.59
CA LEU A 112 -1.73 -9.96 -4.36
C LEU A 112 -1.38 -11.31 -3.73
N TYR A 113 -0.48 -11.35 -2.74
CA TYR A 113 -0.07 -12.61 -2.11
C TYR A 113 -0.26 -12.64 -0.58
N SER A 114 0.24 -11.66 0.17
CA SER A 114 0.13 -11.66 1.65
C SER A 114 -1.32 -11.49 2.10
N ASP A 115 -2.00 -10.46 1.61
CA ASP A 115 -3.41 -10.17 1.94
C ASP A 115 -4.36 -11.30 1.51
N GLU A 116 -4.13 -11.88 0.31
CA GLU A 116 -5.02 -12.93 -0.21
C GLU A 116 -4.95 -14.19 0.67
N LYS A 117 -3.78 -14.54 1.22
CA LYS A 117 -3.66 -15.65 2.19
C LYS A 117 -4.47 -15.41 3.46
N ILE A 118 -4.61 -14.16 3.88
CA ILE A 118 -5.45 -13.80 5.04
C ILE A 118 -6.92 -14.04 4.71
N ILE A 119 -7.37 -13.57 3.54
CA ILE A 119 -8.75 -13.75 3.09
C ILE A 119 -9.08 -15.23 2.94
N GLU A 120 -8.19 -16.02 2.34
CA GLU A 120 -8.34 -17.48 2.22
C GLU A 120 -8.47 -18.15 3.59
N TYR A 121 -7.61 -17.81 4.55
CA TYR A 121 -7.67 -18.38 5.90
C TYR A 121 -9.02 -18.08 6.59
N ILE A 122 -9.54 -16.86 6.42
CA ILE A 122 -10.82 -16.45 6.99
C ILE A 122 -11.99 -17.21 6.35
N ASN A 123 -11.96 -17.43 5.03
CA ASN A 123 -13.05 -18.11 4.32
C ASN A 123 -13.12 -19.63 4.60
N VAL A 124 -12.04 -20.23 5.10
CA VAL A 124 -11.96 -21.67 5.42
C VAL A 124 -12.44 -21.97 6.86
N LYS A 125 -12.57 -20.95 7.72
CA LYS A 125 -13.12 -21.07 9.08
C LYS A 125 -14.58 -20.62 9.16
#